data_AF-A0A2W4S9C9-F1
#
_entry.id   AF-A0A2W4S9C9-F1
#
_cell.length_a   1.000
_cell.length_b   1.000
_cell.length_c   1.000
_cell.angle_alpha   90.00
_cell.angle_beta   90.00
_cell.angle_gamma   90.00
#
_symmetry.space_group_name_H-M   'P 1'
#
loop_
_entity.id
_entity.type
_entity.pdbx_description
1 polymer ?
#
loop_
_entity_poly.entity_id
_entity_poly.type
_entity_poly.pdbx_seq_one_letter_code
_entity_poly.pdbx_strand_id
1 'polypeptide(L)'
;MARILGDAPGTAAPASVDVSVVGRGLRIQGECEVPGRLVVEGHITGDVRAAQLEVMAGGRVDGSVTGPDGKSPASSVIIAGRVGGEVRGGRVEVHDKGEVVRGIKSTDAVIRGRVTGGLIAEGRLMLAATGSIEGDVRARRLVVEEGGQVNGSIRMGDAAG
;
A
#
# COMPACT_ATOMS: atom_id res chain seq x y z
N MET A 1 -12.22 -59.11 5.38
CA MET A 1 -13.24 -58.09 5.05
C MET A 1 -13.42 -57.19 6.26
N ALA A 2 -12.88 -55.96 6.22
CA ALA A 2 -13.37 -54.74 6.88
C ALA A 2 -12.26 -53.66 6.80
N ARG A 3 -12.36 -52.78 5.79
CA ARG A 3 -11.70 -51.47 5.74
C ARG A 3 -12.47 -50.52 6.66
N ILE A 4 -11.77 -49.75 7.48
CA ILE A 4 -12.34 -48.57 8.16
C ILE A 4 -11.74 -47.32 7.53
N LEU A 5 -12.61 -46.35 7.30
CA LEU A 5 -12.46 -45.19 6.43
C LEU A 5 -11.76 -44.01 7.13
N GLY A 6 -10.97 -43.29 6.34
CA GLY A 6 -10.91 -41.82 6.27
C GLY A 6 -10.71 -41.02 7.57
N ASP A 7 -9.46 -40.62 7.83
CA ASP A 7 -9.22 -39.41 8.62
C ASP A 7 -9.34 -38.19 7.69
N ALA A 8 -10.16 -37.23 8.10
CA ALA A 8 -10.46 -36.03 7.33
C ALA A 8 -9.22 -35.12 7.19
N PRO A 9 -9.06 -34.37 6.08
CA PRO A 9 -8.03 -33.36 5.99
C PRO A 9 -8.26 -32.30 7.07
N GLY A 10 -7.19 -32.01 7.81
CA GLY A 10 -7.21 -31.13 8.97
C GLY A 10 -7.92 -29.81 8.69
N THR A 11 -8.80 -29.43 9.61
CA THR A 11 -9.14 -28.02 9.79
C THR A 11 -7.83 -27.32 10.16
N ALA A 12 -7.19 -26.71 9.17
CA ALA A 12 -6.16 -25.72 9.43
C ALA A 12 -6.84 -24.62 10.27
N ALA A 13 -6.43 -24.51 11.53
CA ALA A 13 -6.75 -23.35 12.34
C ALA A 13 -6.41 -22.09 11.52
N PRO A 14 -7.24 -21.03 11.54
CA PRO A 14 -6.87 -19.81 10.86
C PRO A 14 -5.49 -19.39 11.38
N ALA A 15 -4.50 -19.32 10.50
CA ALA A 15 -3.18 -18.80 10.85
C ALA A 15 -3.42 -17.43 11.49
N SER A 16 -3.04 -17.28 12.76
CA SER A 16 -3.13 -16.01 13.45
C SER A 16 -2.35 -15.01 12.62
N VAL A 17 -3.03 -14.09 11.96
CA VAL A 17 -2.36 -12.97 11.33
C VAL A 17 -1.90 -12.12 12.50
N ASP A 18 -0.64 -12.26 12.89
CA ASP A 18 -0.08 -11.44 13.96
C ASP A 18 -0.17 -9.97 13.50
N VAL A 19 -1.07 -9.23 14.15
CA VAL A 19 -1.28 -7.81 13.90
C VAL A 19 -0.43 -7.02 14.87
N SER A 20 0.56 -6.32 14.32
CA SER A 20 1.31 -5.32 15.07
C SER A 20 0.60 -3.97 14.94
N VAL A 21 0.35 -3.29 16.06
CA VAL A 21 -0.34 -2.00 16.08
C VAL A 21 0.58 -0.94 16.70
N VAL A 22 0.87 0.11 15.94
CA VAL A 22 1.49 1.33 16.44
C VAL A 22 0.39 2.26 16.90
N GLY A 23 0.02 2.16 18.17
CA GLY A 23 -1.09 2.92 18.75
C GLY A 23 -0.85 4.43 18.78
N ARG A 24 -1.91 5.20 19.02
CA ARG A 24 -1.84 6.66 19.17
C ARG A 24 -0.89 7.05 20.29
N GLY A 25 -0.05 8.03 20.04
CA GLY A 25 0.97 8.51 20.99
C GLY A 25 2.27 7.71 20.98
N LEU A 26 2.30 6.52 20.35
CA LEU A 26 3.55 5.78 20.16
C LEU A 26 4.40 6.44 19.05
N ARG A 27 5.70 6.56 19.33
CA ARG A 27 6.72 7.02 18.39
C ARG A 27 7.76 5.93 18.19
N ILE A 28 7.98 5.53 16.94
CA ILE A 28 9.04 4.60 16.56
C ILE A 28 10.10 5.40 15.79
N GLN A 29 11.36 5.20 16.12
CA GLN A 29 12.49 5.78 15.40
C GLN A 29 13.44 4.66 14.94
N GLY A 30 13.67 4.56 13.64
CA GLY A 30 14.51 3.52 13.03
C GLY A 30 13.76 2.72 11.97
N GLU A 31 14.32 1.56 11.62
CA GLU A 31 13.70 0.62 10.68
C GLU A 31 12.67 -0.26 11.39
N CYS A 32 11.48 -0.40 10.82
CA CYS A 32 10.43 -1.26 11.33
C CYS A 32 10.16 -2.38 10.32
N GLU A 33 10.46 -3.62 10.69
CA GLU A 33 10.20 -4.80 9.87
C GLU A 33 9.14 -5.68 10.55
N VAL A 34 8.03 -5.90 9.86
CA VAL A 34 6.89 -6.68 10.34
C VAL A 34 6.54 -7.73 9.30
N PRO A 35 6.70 -9.03 9.59
CA PRO A 35 6.44 -10.09 8.61
C PRO A 35 4.96 -10.17 8.22
N GLY A 36 4.07 -9.80 9.14
CA GLY A 36 2.62 -9.86 8.97
C GLY A 36 2.00 -8.50 8.69
N ARG A 37 0.92 -8.22 9.43
CA ARG A 37 0.15 -6.98 9.30
C ARG A 37 0.66 -5.93 10.29
N LEU A 38 0.88 -4.72 9.80
CA LEU A 38 1.20 -3.54 10.59
C LEU A 38 0.10 -2.48 10.43
N VAL A 39 -0.48 -2.04 11.54
CA VAL A 39 -1.44 -0.93 11.59
C VAL A 39 -0.77 0.25 12.28
N VAL A 40 -0.80 1.42 11.66
CA VAL A 40 -0.16 2.64 12.16
C VAL A 40 -1.20 3.69 12.46
N GLU A 41 -1.44 3.93 13.75
CA GLU A 41 -2.20 5.09 14.26
C GLU A 41 -1.31 6.14 14.90
N GLY A 42 -0.08 5.77 15.28
CA GLY A 42 0.94 6.64 15.84
C GLY A 42 1.89 7.21 14.80
N HIS A 43 3.14 7.43 15.19
CA HIS A 43 4.15 8.06 14.34
C HIS A 43 5.38 7.17 14.20
N ILE A 44 5.81 6.92 12.97
CA ILE A 44 7.05 6.22 12.65
C ILE A 44 7.97 7.20 11.93
N THR A 45 9.20 7.32 12.40
CA THR A 45 10.28 8.06 11.74
C THR A 45 11.35 7.05 11.30
N GLY A 46 11.46 6.84 10.00
CA GLY A 46 12.31 5.79 9.41
C GLY A 46 11.51 4.87 8.48
N ASP A 47 12.20 3.89 7.92
CA ASP A 47 11.65 3.03 6.89
C ASP A 47 10.80 1.88 7.46
N VAL A 48 9.74 1.53 6.76
CA VAL A 48 8.78 0.49 7.17
C VAL A 48 8.73 -0.61 6.12
N ARG A 49 8.89 -1.85 6.55
CA ARG A 49 8.72 -3.08 5.74
C ARG A 49 7.62 -3.94 6.32
N ALA A 50 6.55 -4.17 5.55
CA ALA A 50 5.47 -5.06 5.97
C ALA A 50 4.75 -5.72 4.79
N ALA A 51 4.27 -6.96 4.99
CA ALA A 51 3.44 -7.65 4.00
C ALA A 51 2.08 -6.95 3.81
N GLN A 52 1.49 -6.52 4.92
CA GLN A 52 0.27 -5.71 4.93
C GLN A 52 0.49 -4.48 5.80
N LEU A 53 0.42 -3.29 5.23
CA LEU A 53 0.53 -2.04 5.97
C LEU A 53 -0.78 -1.26 5.86
N GLU A 54 -1.29 -0.78 7.00
CA GLU A 54 -2.42 0.14 7.07
C GLU A 54 -2.02 1.38 7.87
N VAL A 55 -1.83 2.51 7.18
CA VAL A 55 -1.64 3.81 7.84
C VAL A 55 -3.00 4.43 8.05
N MET A 56 -3.48 4.43 9.29
CA MET A 56 -4.79 4.97 9.65
C MET A 56 -4.81 6.49 9.55
N ALA A 57 -5.98 7.12 9.59
CA ALA A 57 -6.12 8.57 9.41
C ALA A 57 -5.31 9.44 10.39
N GLY A 58 -5.00 8.93 11.59
CA GLY A 58 -4.11 9.60 12.56
C GLY A 58 -2.63 9.19 12.45
N GLY A 59 -2.35 8.16 11.65
CA GLY A 59 -1.04 7.58 11.46
C GLY A 59 -0.13 8.42 10.57
N ARG A 60 1.14 8.46 10.93
CA ARG A 60 2.17 9.15 10.15
C ARG A 60 3.41 8.28 10.00
N VAL A 61 3.89 8.18 8.76
CA VAL A 61 5.18 7.56 8.45
C VAL A 61 6.07 8.60 7.78
N ASP A 62 7.05 9.12 8.52
CA ASP A 62 8.11 9.98 8.00
C ASP A 62 9.30 9.11 7.57
N GLY A 63 9.12 8.42 6.45
CA GLY A 63 10.09 7.51 5.86
C GLY A 63 9.48 6.75 4.69
N SER A 64 10.24 5.82 4.12
CA SER A 64 9.79 5.03 2.97
C SER A 64 8.99 3.82 3.44
N VAL A 65 7.96 3.47 2.69
CA VAL A 65 7.13 2.30 2.95
C VAL A 65 7.38 1.29 1.84
N THR A 66 7.75 0.07 2.19
CA THR A 66 8.06 -0.98 1.23
C THR A 66 7.38 -2.29 1.63
N GLY A 67 6.90 -3.08 0.68
CA GLY A 67 6.56 -4.48 0.92
C GLY A 67 7.78 -5.27 1.42
N PRO A 68 7.63 -6.51 1.94
CA PRO A 68 8.73 -7.25 2.57
C PRO A 68 9.93 -7.43 1.63
N ASP A 69 9.67 -7.72 0.35
CA ASP A 69 10.70 -7.90 -0.68
C ASP A 69 10.82 -6.72 -1.66
N GLY A 70 10.10 -5.62 -1.41
CA GLY A 70 10.03 -4.43 -2.27
C GLY A 70 9.49 -4.62 -3.70
N LYS A 71 9.23 -5.86 -4.12
CA LYS A 71 8.59 -6.22 -5.41
C LYS A 71 7.48 -7.26 -5.25
N SER A 72 7.11 -7.61 -4.02
CA SER A 72 6.12 -8.67 -3.79
C SER A 72 4.74 -8.19 -4.26
N PRO A 73 4.14 -8.81 -5.30
CA PRO A 73 2.81 -8.41 -5.78
C PRO A 73 1.71 -8.74 -4.77
N ALA A 74 1.99 -9.61 -3.80
CA ALA A 74 1.08 -9.96 -2.71
C ALA A 74 1.04 -8.91 -1.59
N SER A 75 1.98 -7.97 -1.56
CA SER A 75 1.98 -6.91 -0.54
C SER A 75 0.87 -5.90 -0.78
N SER A 76 0.19 -5.51 0.29
CA SER A 76 -0.90 -4.53 0.26
C SER A 76 -0.59 -3.37 1.20
N VAL A 77 -0.67 -2.15 0.67
CA VAL A 77 -0.45 -0.92 1.44
C VAL A 77 -1.69 -0.04 1.34
N ILE A 78 -2.32 0.25 2.47
CA ILE A 78 -3.48 1.12 2.59
C ILE A 78 -3.06 2.38 3.34
N ILE A 79 -3.38 3.54 2.77
CA ILE A 79 -2.94 4.84 3.28
C ILE A 79 -4.18 5.72 3.47
N ALA A 80 -4.65 5.80 4.71
CA ALA A 80 -5.66 6.76 5.15
C ALA A 80 -5.05 7.96 5.90
N GLY A 81 -3.82 7.84 6.40
CA GLY A 81 -3.04 8.91 7.00
C GLY A 81 -1.98 9.48 6.07
N ARG A 82 -0.81 9.83 6.60
CA ARG A 82 0.25 10.50 5.82
C ARG A 82 1.53 9.67 5.73
N VAL A 83 2.06 9.55 4.52
CA VAL A 83 3.39 8.98 4.23
C VAL A 83 4.28 10.04 3.57
N GLY A 84 5.36 10.40 4.26
CA GLY A 84 6.32 11.40 3.81
C GLY A 84 7.37 10.90 2.81
N GLY A 85 7.55 9.59 2.70
CA GLY A 85 8.49 8.95 1.77
C GLY A 85 7.83 8.34 0.54
N GLU A 86 8.60 7.53 -0.17
CA GLU A 86 8.13 6.75 -1.33
C GLU A 86 7.39 5.49 -0.82
N VAL A 87 6.31 5.12 -1.50
CA VAL A 87 5.55 3.91 -1.21
C VAL A 87 5.80 2.86 -2.28
N ARG A 88 6.21 1.66 -1.89
CA ARG A 88 6.45 0.52 -2.79
C ARG A 88 5.68 -0.71 -2.33
N GLY A 89 4.89 -1.31 -3.21
CA GLY A 89 4.12 -2.51 -2.88
C GLY A 89 3.38 -3.10 -4.08
N GLY A 90 2.77 -4.27 -3.92
CA GLY A 90 2.00 -4.90 -4.99
C GLY A 90 0.73 -4.12 -5.30
N ARG A 91 -0.12 -3.97 -4.29
CA ARG A 91 -1.33 -3.15 -4.34
C ARG A 91 -1.22 -1.97 -3.39
N VAL A 92 -1.39 -0.77 -3.89
CA VAL A 92 -1.40 0.46 -3.07
C VAL A 92 -2.76 1.15 -3.18
N GLU A 93 -3.36 1.48 -2.04
CA GLU A 93 -4.63 2.19 -1.97
C GLU A 93 -4.51 3.43 -1.09
N VAL A 94 -4.71 4.60 -1.68
CA VAL A 94 -4.72 5.88 -0.96
C VAL A 94 -6.17 6.28 -0.76
N HIS A 95 -6.64 6.28 0.48
CA HIS A 95 -8.01 6.66 0.86
C HIS A 95 -8.18 8.18 0.82
N ASP A 96 -9.39 8.69 1.00
CA ASP A 96 -9.75 10.11 0.81
C ASP A 96 -8.91 11.11 1.64
N LYS A 97 -8.48 10.70 2.84
CA LYS A 97 -7.59 11.50 3.71
C LYS A 97 -6.11 11.13 3.58
N GLY A 98 -5.81 10.14 2.75
CA GLY A 98 -4.48 9.63 2.50
C GLY A 98 -3.62 10.63 1.74
N GLU A 99 -2.39 10.80 2.19
CA GLU A 99 -1.40 11.66 1.52
C GLU A 99 -0.07 10.95 1.34
N VAL A 100 0.48 11.00 0.12
CA VAL A 100 1.81 10.50 -0.22
C VAL A 100 2.63 11.61 -0.87
N VAL A 101 3.83 11.90 -0.36
CA VAL A 101 4.61 13.10 -0.75
C VAL A 101 5.73 12.81 -1.77
N ARG A 102 6.31 11.60 -1.79
CA ARG A 102 7.41 11.25 -2.72
C ARG A 102 7.05 10.23 -3.79
N GLY A 103 5.76 10.01 -4.00
CA GLY A 103 5.26 9.12 -5.04
C GLY A 103 5.09 7.66 -4.62
N ILE A 104 4.64 6.88 -5.59
CA ILE A 104 4.19 5.50 -5.42
C ILE A 104 4.74 4.66 -6.56
N LYS A 105 5.28 3.48 -6.24
CA LYS A 105 5.58 2.43 -7.21
C LYS A 105 4.82 1.16 -6.84
N SER A 106 3.92 0.72 -7.71
CA SER A 106 3.16 -0.50 -7.46
C SER A 106 2.80 -1.28 -8.71
N THR A 107 2.29 -2.49 -8.53
CA THR A 107 1.63 -3.22 -9.62
C THR A 107 0.29 -2.57 -9.91
N ASP A 108 -0.57 -2.46 -8.90
CA ASP A 108 -1.86 -1.80 -9.00
C ASP A 108 -1.98 -0.67 -7.97
N ALA A 109 -2.66 0.40 -8.36
CA ALA A 109 -2.88 1.57 -7.52
C ALA A 109 -4.32 2.07 -7.61
N VAL A 110 -4.91 2.40 -6.46
CA VAL A 110 -6.21 3.08 -6.35
C VAL A 110 -6.03 4.37 -5.55
N ILE A 111 -6.32 5.51 -6.16
CA ILE A 111 -6.07 6.83 -5.57
C ILE A 111 -7.40 7.56 -5.35
N ARG A 112 -7.80 7.70 -4.09
CA ARG A 112 -8.91 8.54 -3.62
C ARG A 112 -8.42 9.80 -2.89
N GLY A 113 -7.20 9.76 -2.38
CA GLY A 113 -6.56 10.89 -1.69
C GLY A 113 -5.59 11.68 -2.58
N ARG A 114 -4.55 12.24 -1.95
CA ARG A 114 -3.55 13.07 -2.62
C ARG A 114 -2.22 12.35 -2.78
N VAL A 115 -1.66 12.41 -3.99
CA VAL A 115 -0.30 11.95 -4.27
C VAL A 115 0.49 13.08 -4.91
N THR A 116 1.64 13.40 -4.34
CA THR A 116 2.63 14.31 -4.92
C THR A 116 3.87 13.49 -5.29
N GLY A 117 4.44 13.75 -6.46
CA GLY A 117 5.62 13.06 -6.98
C GLY A 117 5.30 12.04 -8.07
N GLY A 118 6.25 11.15 -8.35
CA GLY A 118 6.12 10.15 -9.42
C GLY A 118 5.20 9.00 -9.03
N LEU A 119 4.23 8.67 -9.88
CA LEU A 119 3.39 7.49 -9.71
C LEU A 119 3.69 6.50 -10.85
N ILE A 120 4.16 5.31 -10.50
CA ILE A 120 4.40 4.21 -11.43
C ILE A 120 3.51 3.03 -11.04
N ALA A 121 2.54 2.72 -11.89
CA ALA A 121 1.70 1.54 -11.78
C ALA A 121 2.02 0.58 -12.93
N GLU A 122 2.62 -0.57 -12.64
CA GLU A 122 3.03 -1.54 -13.67
C GLU A 122 1.82 -2.21 -14.34
N GLY A 123 0.66 -2.23 -13.69
CA GLY A 123 -0.61 -2.76 -14.16
C GLY A 123 -1.67 -1.67 -14.26
N ARG A 124 -2.64 -1.65 -13.34
CA ARG A 124 -3.78 -0.74 -13.37
C ARG A 124 -3.62 0.39 -12.34
N LEU A 125 -3.79 1.62 -12.81
CA LEU A 125 -4.06 2.79 -11.98
C LEU A 125 -5.53 3.18 -12.10
N MET A 126 -6.21 3.28 -10.95
CA MET A 126 -7.53 3.88 -10.83
C MET A 126 -7.43 5.17 -10.04
N LEU A 127 -7.83 6.28 -10.66
CA LEU A 127 -8.01 7.56 -9.99
C LEU A 127 -9.51 7.76 -9.73
N ALA A 128 -9.89 7.76 -8.46
CA ALA A 128 -11.28 7.94 -8.06
C ALA A 128 -11.71 9.41 -8.14
N ALA A 129 -13.01 9.66 -8.00
CA ALA A 129 -13.61 11.00 -8.10
C ALA A 129 -12.98 12.05 -7.15
N THR A 130 -12.47 11.63 -5.99
CA THR A 130 -11.83 12.49 -4.98
C THR A 130 -10.31 12.56 -5.12
N GLY A 131 -9.73 11.72 -5.97
CA GLY A 131 -8.29 11.57 -6.09
C GLY A 131 -7.61 12.72 -6.83
N SER A 132 -6.46 13.15 -6.32
CA SER A 132 -5.62 14.17 -6.94
C SER A 132 -4.18 13.71 -7.01
N ILE A 133 -3.60 13.71 -8.21
CA ILE A 133 -2.19 13.41 -8.44
C ILE A 133 -1.48 14.65 -8.97
N GLU A 134 -0.38 15.05 -8.34
CA GLU A 134 0.50 16.12 -8.79
C GLU A 134 1.90 15.55 -9.08
N GLY A 135 2.25 15.44 -10.36
CA GLY A 135 3.51 14.87 -10.81
C GLY A 135 3.40 13.98 -12.05
N ASP A 136 4.46 13.22 -12.31
CA ASP A 136 4.53 12.33 -13.47
C ASP A 136 3.88 10.97 -13.17
N VAL A 137 2.92 10.58 -14.01
CA VAL A 137 2.20 9.30 -13.93
C VAL A 137 2.64 8.38 -15.07
N ARG A 138 3.01 7.14 -14.73
CA ARG A 138 3.23 6.05 -15.67
C ARG A 138 2.33 4.88 -15.33
N ALA A 139 1.50 4.43 -16.26
CA ALA A 139 0.63 3.28 -16.07
C ALA A 139 0.39 2.50 -17.37
N ARG A 140 0.15 1.19 -17.29
CA ARG A 140 -0.32 0.42 -18.46
C ARG A 140 -1.79 0.68 -18.75
N ARG A 141 -2.61 0.71 -17.71
CA ARG A 141 -4.05 1.00 -17.79
C ARG A 141 -4.40 2.08 -16.78
N LEU A 142 -5.07 3.13 -17.24
CA LEU A 142 -5.52 4.24 -16.42
C LEU A 142 -7.03 4.33 -16.53
N VAL A 143 -7.70 4.31 -15.38
CA VAL A 143 -9.13 4.62 -15.25
C VAL A 143 -9.24 5.87 -14.39
N VAL A 144 -9.92 6.89 -14.89
CA VAL A 144 -10.19 8.13 -14.16
C VAL A 144 -11.70 8.26 -14.01
N GLU A 145 -12.18 8.31 -12.77
CA GLU A 145 -13.57 8.62 -12.46
C GLU A 145 -13.83 10.13 -12.58
N GLU A 146 -15.09 10.50 -12.81
CA GLU A 146 -15.51 11.90 -12.86
C GLU A 146 -15.13 12.62 -11.56
N GLY A 147 -14.35 13.71 -11.68
CA GLY A 147 -13.81 14.47 -10.55
C GLY A 147 -12.33 14.19 -10.25
N GLY A 148 -11.78 13.05 -10.70
CA GLY A 148 -10.37 12.74 -10.51
C GLY A 148 -9.45 13.71 -11.26
N GLN A 149 -8.45 14.26 -10.56
CA GLN A 149 -7.55 15.28 -11.11
C GLN A 149 -6.11 14.77 -11.23
N VAL A 150 -5.49 15.03 -12.38
CA VAL A 150 -4.05 14.81 -12.59
C VAL A 150 -3.42 16.08 -13.11
N ASN A 151 -2.48 16.62 -12.37
CA ASN A 151 -1.66 17.78 -12.74
C ASN A 151 -0.23 17.32 -12.97
N GLY A 152 0.16 17.16 -14.23
CA GLY A 152 1.51 16.73 -14.62
C GLY A 152 1.50 15.94 -15.92
N SER A 153 2.53 15.12 -16.14
CA SER A 153 2.65 14.32 -17.37
C SER A 153 2.12 12.91 -17.16
N ILE A 154 1.19 12.48 -18.01
CA ILE A 154 0.77 11.07 -18.05
C ILE A 154 1.45 10.39 -19.23
N ARG A 155 2.10 9.26 -18.97
CA ARG A 155 2.62 8.36 -20.01
C ARG A 155 1.96 6.99 -19.85
N MET A 156 1.24 6.59 -20.88
CA MET A 156 0.61 5.28 -20.95
C MET A 156 1.49 4.33 -21.76
N GLY A 157 1.60 3.09 -21.34
CA GLY A 157 2.33 2.06 -22.08
C GLY A 157 2.91 0.98 -21.17
N ASP A 158 3.50 -0.04 -21.77
CA ASP A 158 4.21 -1.07 -21.03
C ASP A 158 5.37 -0.46 -20.25
N ALA A 159 5.37 -0.65 -18.93
CA ALA A 159 6.51 -0.39 -18.06
C ALA A 159 7.58 -1.48 -18.30
N ALA A 160 8.10 -1.54 -19.53
CA ALA A 160 9.30 -2.23 -20.01
C ALA A 160 9.17 -2.45 -21.53
N GLY A 161 10.05 -1.79 -22.29
CA GLY A 161 10.99 -2.54 -23.12
C GLY A 161 12.20 -2.91 -22.25
#